data_AF-A0AAV9WB47-F1
#
_entry.id   AF-A0AAV9WB47-F1
#
_cell.length_a   1.000
_cell.length_b   1.000
_cell.length_c   1.000
_cell.angle_alpha   90.00
_cell.angle_beta   90.00
_cell.angle_gamma   90.00
#
_symmetry.space_group_name_H-M   'P 1'
#
loop_
_entity.id
_entity.type
_entity.pdbx_description
1 polymer ?
#
loop_
_entity_poly.entity_id
_entity_poly.type
_entity_poly.pdbx_seq_one_letter_code
_entity_poly.pdbx_strand_id
1 'polypeptide(L)'
;MAGKNKGKEAGESKGKGKGKADSGEGSSKSSGGKLKPANSINVRHILCEKHSKALEAIEKLNEGSKFDAVAREYSEDKARQGGSLGWKIRGSLVQEFEVAAYALEPSTCDKPVWAGPVKSAHGYHIIMVEGRK
;
A
#
# COMPACT_ATOMS: atom_id res chain seq x y z
N MET A 1 -14.85 -52.31 -34.86
CA MET A 1 -15.44 -50.97 -34.74
C MET A 1 -14.49 -50.09 -33.96
N ALA A 2 -13.63 -49.36 -34.67
CA ALA A 2 -12.69 -48.40 -34.11
C ALA A 2 -13.27 -47.00 -34.30
N GLY A 3 -13.20 -46.15 -33.27
CA GLY A 3 -13.66 -44.76 -33.37
C GLY A 3 -14.00 -44.13 -32.04
N LYS A 4 -13.01 -43.95 -31.17
CA LYS A 4 -13.07 -42.97 -30.06
C LYS A 4 -12.34 -41.72 -30.53
N ASN A 5 -13.04 -40.60 -30.75
CA ASN A 5 -12.43 -39.28 -30.60
C ASN A 5 -13.43 -38.11 -30.50
N LYS A 6 -12.97 -37.07 -29.77
CA LYS A 6 -13.44 -35.67 -29.65
C LYS A 6 -14.70 -35.41 -28.79
N GLY A 7 -14.73 -34.39 -27.91
CA GLY A 7 -13.85 -33.24 -27.68
C GLY A 7 -13.99 -32.69 -26.25
N LYS A 8 -12.93 -32.08 -25.70
CA LYS A 8 -12.66 -30.61 -25.63
C LYS A 8 -13.46 -29.91 -24.52
N GLU A 9 -12.97 -28.96 -23.72
CA GLU A 9 -11.66 -28.34 -23.48
C GLU A 9 -11.90 -27.35 -22.32
N ALA A 10 -11.01 -27.26 -21.34
CA ALA A 10 -10.83 -26.05 -20.50
C ALA A 10 -9.45 -26.11 -19.86
N GLY A 11 -8.49 -25.44 -20.50
CA GLY A 11 -7.18 -25.15 -19.94
C GLY A 11 -7.18 -23.77 -19.32
N GLU A 12 -6.47 -23.61 -18.20
CA GLU A 12 -5.98 -22.31 -17.77
C GLU A 12 -4.55 -22.44 -17.22
N SER A 13 -3.63 -22.26 -18.15
CA SER A 13 -2.37 -21.52 -18.09
C SER A 13 -1.75 -21.23 -16.72
N LYS A 14 -0.78 -22.06 -16.31
CA LYS A 14 0.33 -21.66 -15.44
C LYS A 14 1.37 -20.86 -16.24
N GLY A 15 1.40 -19.55 -16.03
CA GLY A 15 2.47 -18.66 -16.51
C GLY A 15 3.58 -18.51 -15.46
N LYS A 16 4.76 -19.06 -15.74
CA LYS A 16 6.04 -18.82 -15.05
C LYS A 16 6.83 -17.79 -15.87
N GLY A 17 7.46 -16.80 -15.21
CA GLY A 17 8.51 -15.92 -15.75
C GLY A 17 8.87 -14.90 -14.65
N LYS A 18 9.90 -15.05 -13.81
CA LYS A 18 11.36 -15.06 -14.00
C LYS A 18 11.94 -13.76 -14.62
N GLY A 19 12.74 -13.05 -13.81
CA GLY A 19 13.66 -11.97 -14.19
C GLY A 19 13.45 -10.73 -13.32
N LYS A 20 14.44 -10.05 -12.74
CA LYS A 20 15.91 -10.16 -12.76
C LYS A 20 16.45 -9.23 -11.65
N ALA A 21 17.67 -9.50 -11.20
CA ALA A 21 18.46 -8.80 -10.19
C ALA A 21 18.71 -7.30 -10.46
N ASP A 22 18.97 -6.55 -9.38
CA ASP A 22 20.07 -5.56 -9.21
C ASP A 22 20.12 -5.17 -7.71
N SER A 23 21.15 -5.48 -6.89
CA SER A 23 22.53 -4.97 -6.81
C SER A 23 22.65 -3.51 -6.29
N GLY A 24 23.52 -3.30 -5.29
CA GLY A 24 24.09 -2.00 -4.88
C GLY A 24 23.31 -1.26 -3.79
N GLU A 25 23.70 -1.28 -2.52
CA GLU A 25 24.80 -0.53 -1.89
C GLU A 25 24.62 0.99 -1.95
N GLY A 26 24.60 1.65 -0.78
CA GLY A 26 24.85 3.09 -0.70
C GLY A 26 24.02 3.89 0.30
N SER A 27 24.40 3.80 1.58
CA SER A 27 24.59 4.92 2.52
C SER A 27 23.65 6.16 2.45
N SER A 28 22.96 6.45 3.56
CA SER A 28 23.40 7.49 4.51
C SER A 28 22.24 8.01 5.36
N LYS A 29 22.30 7.66 6.66
CA LYS A 29 22.15 8.57 7.80
C LYS A 29 20.98 9.59 7.77
N SER A 30 19.92 9.29 8.50
CA SER A 30 19.31 10.31 9.37
C SER A 30 18.56 9.67 10.54
N SER A 31 18.92 10.15 11.73
CA SER A 31 18.39 9.79 13.05
C SER A 31 16.90 10.10 13.21
N GLY A 32 16.20 9.26 13.96
CA GLY A 32 14.98 9.66 14.68
C GLY A 32 13.91 8.57 14.78
N GLY A 33 13.68 8.04 15.98
CA GLY A 33 12.50 7.23 16.32
C GLY A 33 12.79 5.75 16.57
N LYS A 34 12.71 5.36 17.84
CA LYS A 34 13.05 4.03 18.38
C LYS A 34 11.97 2.99 18.04
N LEU A 35 11.92 2.55 16.79
CA LEU A 35 11.15 1.38 16.34
C LEU A 35 12.10 0.40 15.65
N LYS A 36 11.93 -0.91 15.88
CA LYS A 36 12.82 -1.96 15.35
C LYS A 36 13.02 -1.77 13.84
N PRO A 37 14.22 -2.01 13.29
CA PRO A 37 14.45 -1.92 11.84
C PRO A 37 13.62 -3.01 11.15
N ALA A 38 12.41 -2.65 10.74
CA ALA A 38 11.61 -3.46 9.84
C ALA A 38 12.13 -3.23 8.44
N ASN A 39 12.52 -4.30 7.77
CA ASN A 39 12.97 -4.24 6.38
C ASN A 39 11.77 -4.15 5.43
N SER A 40 10.57 -4.50 5.90
CA SER A 40 9.34 -4.43 5.12
C SER A 40 8.14 -4.00 5.96
N ILE A 41 7.26 -3.20 5.36
CA ILE A 41 6.02 -2.73 5.96
C ILE A 41 4.85 -3.03 5.03
N ASN A 42 3.76 -3.57 5.57
CA ASN A 42 2.50 -3.70 4.87
C ASN A 42 1.71 -2.41 5.06
N VAL A 43 1.49 -1.69 3.96
CA VAL A 43 0.94 -0.35 4.01
C VAL A 43 -0.29 -0.21 3.12
N ARG A 44 -1.19 0.65 3.58
CA ARG A 44 -2.31 1.20 2.83
C ARG A 44 -2.14 2.68 2.68
N HIS A 45 -2.65 3.21 1.58
CA HIS A 45 -2.74 4.65 1.39
C HIS A 45 -4.03 5.09 0.72
N ILE A 46 -4.35 6.37 0.91
CA ILE A 46 -5.38 7.09 0.19
C ILE A 46 -4.66 8.23 -0.50
N LEU A 47 -4.62 8.20 -1.83
CA LEU A 47 -4.07 9.28 -2.64
C LEU A 47 -5.21 10.17 -3.12
N CYS A 48 -5.12 11.46 -2.84
CA CYS A 48 -6.04 12.47 -3.36
C CYS A 48 -5.23 13.59 -4.04
N GLU A 49 -5.51 13.90 -5.31
CA GLU A 49 -4.88 15.03 -6.01
C GLU A 49 -5.23 16.37 -5.33
N LYS A 50 -6.43 16.48 -4.76
CA LYS A 50 -6.94 17.69 -4.10
C LYS A 50 -6.83 17.61 -2.59
N HIS A 51 -6.37 18.69 -1.98
CA HIS A 51 -6.32 18.83 -0.52
C HIS A 51 -7.70 18.68 0.12
N SER A 52 -8.73 19.28 -0.47
CA SER A 52 -10.11 19.18 0.03
C SER A 52 -10.59 17.73 0.11
N LYS A 53 -10.36 16.92 -0.93
CA LYS A 53 -10.71 15.49 -0.91
C LYS A 53 -9.97 14.73 0.19
N ALA A 54 -8.70 15.06 0.43
CA ALA A 54 -7.93 14.44 1.51
C ALA A 54 -8.51 14.79 2.89
N LEU A 55 -8.95 16.04 3.08
CA LEU A 55 -9.62 16.46 4.32
C LEU A 55 -10.95 15.74 4.51
N GLU A 56 -11.77 15.63 3.47
CA GLU A 56 -13.04 14.88 3.54
C GLU A 56 -12.80 13.41 3.90
N ALA A 57 -11.78 12.77 3.30
CA ALA A 57 -11.38 11.41 3.66
C ALA A 57 -10.96 11.31 5.14
N ILE A 58 -10.21 12.29 5.66
CA ILE A 58 -9.82 12.34 7.08
C ILE A 58 -11.03 12.51 7.99
N GLU A 59 -11.99 13.35 7.62
CA GLU A 59 -13.24 13.49 8.38
C GLU A 59 -13.97 12.14 8.46
N LYS A 60 -14.10 11.42 7.34
CA LYS A 60 -14.69 10.07 7.33
C LYS A 60 -13.95 9.09 8.23
N LEU A 61 -12.62 9.13 8.24
CA LEU A 61 -11.81 8.31 9.13
C LEU A 61 -12.02 8.69 10.62
N ASN A 62 -12.14 9.98 10.93
CA ASN A 62 -12.44 10.47 12.29
C ASN A 62 -13.86 10.12 12.76
N GLU A 63 -14.82 10.03 11.84
CA GLU A 63 -16.17 9.51 12.12
C GLU A 63 -16.16 8.02 12.47
N GLY A 64 -15.03 7.33 12.33
CA GLY A 64 -14.88 5.90 12.58
C GLY A 64 -15.16 5.03 11.36
N SER A 65 -15.14 5.62 10.15
CA SER A 65 -15.24 4.84 8.92
C SER A 65 -13.99 3.98 8.73
N LYS A 66 -14.20 2.77 8.18
CA LYS A 66 -13.09 1.88 7.87
C LYS A 66 -12.23 2.48 6.77
N PHE A 67 -10.92 2.39 6.93
CA PHE A 67 -9.97 2.95 5.98
C PHE A 67 -10.11 2.37 4.57
N ASP A 68 -10.45 1.08 4.45
CA ASP A 68 -10.66 0.46 3.14
C ASP A 68 -11.87 1.04 2.40
N ALA A 69 -12.92 1.40 3.12
CA ALA A 69 -14.12 2.01 2.56
C ALA A 69 -13.81 3.44 2.09
N VAL A 70 -13.16 4.24 2.93
CA VAL A 70 -12.73 5.60 2.57
C VAL A 70 -11.76 5.57 1.40
N ALA A 71 -10.80 4.65 1.39
CA ALA A 71 -9.87 4.49 0.27
C ALA A 71 -10.58 4.10 -1.03
N ARG A 72 -11.65 3.31 -0.99
CA ARG A 72 -12.43 2.95 -2.18
C ARG A 72 -13.18 4.14 -2.78
N GLU A 73 -13.58 5.08 -1.94
CA GLU A 73 -14.39 6.23 -2.34
C GLU A 73 -13.54 7.44 -2.74
N TYR A 74 -12.48 7.73 -1.99
CA TYR A 74 -11.67 8.95 -2.14
C TYR A 74 -10.33 8.72 -2.83
N SER A 75 -9.75 7.52 -2.74
CA SER A 75 -8.41 7.29 -3.28
C SER A 75 -8.42 7.25 -4.81
N GLU A 76 -7.44 7.88 -5.41
CA GLU A 76 -7.17 7.86 -6.85
C GLU A 76 -6.15 6.75 -7.20
N ASP A 77 -5.47 6.19 -6.19
CA ASP A 77 -4.61 5.01 -6.34
C ASP A 77 -5.12 3.82 -5.51
N LYS A 78 -5.05 2.62 -6.09
CA LYS A 78 -5.46 1.35 -5.46
C LYS A 78 -6.85 1.37 -4.79
N ALA A 79 -7.75 2.26 -5.24
CA ALA A 79 -9.09 2.43 -4.69
C ALA A 79 -9.86 1.11 -4.61
N ARG A 80 -9.85 0.32 -5.70
CA ARG A 80 -10.51 -1.00 -5.78
C ARG A 80 -10.01 -1.99 -4.72
N GLN A 81 -8.76 -1.85 -4.27
CA GLN A 81 -8.13 -2.69 -3.24
C GLN A 81 -8.21 -2.05 -1.84
N GLY A 82 -9.02 -1.01 -1.65
CA GLY A 82 -9.10 -0.27 -0.39
C GLY A 82 -7.77 0.36 0.00
N GLY A 83 -7.03 0.87 -1.00
CA GLY A 83 -5.76 1.55 -0.79
C GLY A 83 -4.58 0.63 -0.50
N SER A 84 -4.75 -0.70 -0.59
CA SER A 84 -3.70 -1.65 -0.23
C SER A 84 -2.56 -1.65 -1.25
N LEU A 85 -1.37 -1.29 -0.77
CA LEU A 85 -0.11 -1.38 -1.51
C LEU A 85 0.61 -2.71 -1.26
N GLY A 86 0.23 -3.42 -0.19
CA GLY A 86 0.85 -4.65 0.26
C GLY A 86 2.19 -4.40 0.95
N TRP A 87 3.01 -5.46 1.01
CA TRP A 87 4.33 -5.42 1.61
C TRP A 87 5.31 -4.63 0.74
N LYS A 88 5.85 -3.54 1.30
CA LYS A 88 6.85 -2.68 0.71
C LYS A 88 8.13 -2.76 1.50
N ILE A 89 9.24 -2.87 0.78
CA ILE A 89 10.57 -2.88 1.38
C ILE A 89 11.01 -1.45 1.67
N ARG A 90 11.85 -1.28 2.68
CA ARG A 90 12.49 0.00 2.96
C ARG A 90 13.29 0.48 1.74
N GLY A 91 13.19 1.76 1.40
CA GLY A 91 13.80 2.38 0.23
C GLY A 91 13.01 2.24 -1.08
N SER A 92 11.89 1.49 -1.09
CA SER A 92 11.02 1.39 -2.29
C SER A 92 9.90 2.43 -2.35
N LEU A 93 9.75 3.25 -1.30
CA LEU A 93 8.73 4.28 -1.16
C LEU A 93 9.37 5.67 -1.14
N VAL A 94 8.56 6.69 -1.44
CA VAL A 94 8.99 8.09 -1.34
C VAL A 94 9.39 8.38 0.11
N GLN A 95 10.48 9.10 0.33
CA GLN A 95 11.06 9.31 1.66
C GLN A 95 10.04 9.87 2.67
N GLU A 96 9.22 10.86 2.28
CA GLU A 96 8.18 11.43 3.16
C GLU A 96 7.10 10.40 3.52
N PHE A 97 6.69 9.59 2.54
CA PHE A 97 5.74 8.50 2.75
C PHE A 97 6.33 7.45 3.69
N GLU A 98 7.58 7.05 3.45
CA GLU A 98 8.27 6.06 4.26
C GLU A 98 8.41 6.53 5.70
N VAL A 99 8.89 7.74 5.93
CA VAL A 99 9.06 8.28 7.28
C VAL A 99 7.74 8.31 8.04
N ALA A 100 6.66 8.76 7.39
CA ALA A 100 5.33 8.74 7.99
C ALA A 100 4.85 7.31 8.27
N ALA A 101 5.02 6.37 7.33
CA ALA A 101 4.63 4.98 7.52
C ALA A 101 5.42 4.30 8.66
N TYR A 102 6.73 4.51 8.73
CA TYR A 102 7.56 3.93 9.79
C TYR A 102 7.35 4.59 11.16
N ALA A 103 6.90 5.85 11.20
CA ALA A 103 6.51 6.51 12.42
C ALA A 103 5.18 5.98 12.99
N LEU A 104 4.35 5.37 12.14
CA LEU A 104 3.10 4.75 12.55
C LEU A 104 3.30 3.37 13.18
N GLU A 105 2.43 3.07 14.13
CA GLU A 105 2.30 1.73 14.66
C GLU A 105 1.37 0.89 13.77
N PRO A 106 1.65 -0.41 13.59
CA PRO A 106 0.78 -1.30 12.84
C PRO A 106 -0.59 -1.38 13.51
N SER A 107 -1.64 -1.17 12.72
CA SER A 107 -3.02 -1.03 13.16
C SER A 107 -3.99 -1.80 12.25
N THR A 108 -5.29 -1.72 12.52
CA THR A 108 -6.33 -2.47 11.79
C THR A 108 -7.30 -1.52 11.12
N CYS A 109 -8.04 -1.97 10.11
CA CYS A 109 -9.03 -1.14 9.42
C CYS A 109 -10.19 -0.67 10.33
N ASP A 110 -10.50 -1.39 11.41
CA ASP A 110 -11.50 -0.98 12.42
C ASP A 110 -10.98 0.09 13.39
N LYS A 111 -9.68 0.10 13.67
CA LYS A 111 -9.01 1.15 14.47
C LYS A 111 -7.76 1.61 13.72
N PRO A 112 -7.94 2.34 12.61
CA PRO A 112 -6.83 2.69 11.74
C PRO A 112 -6.00 3.80 12.41
N VAL A 113 -4.72 3.54 12.62
CA VAL A 113 -3.74 4.57 12.94
C VAL A 113 -3.14 5.03 11.63
N TRP A 114 -3.46 6.26 11.25
CA TRP A 114 -3.05 6.85 9.99
C TRP A 114 -2.21 8.11 10.20
N ALA A 115 -1.34 8.41 9.23
CA ALA A 115 -0.54 9.62 9.18
C ALA A 115 -0.82 10.34 7.87
N GLY A 116 -0.98 11.66 7.95
CA GLY A 116 -1.21 12.49 6.78
C GLY A 116 -2.12 13.69 7.09
N PRO A 117 -2.42 14.51 6.07
CA PRO A 117 -2.10 14.28 4.67
C PRO A 117 -0.64 14.64 4.33
N VAL A 118 0.13 13.68 3.81
CA VAL A 118 1.52 13.86 3.35
C VAL A 118 1.50 14.36 1.91
N LYS A 119 2.02 15.55 1.66
CA LYS A 119 2.10 16.11 0.32
C LYS A 119 3.23 15.44 -0.47
N SER A 120 2.96 15.05 -1.71
CA SER A 120 3.93 14.54 -2.67
C SER A 120 3.70 15.16 -4.06
N ALA A 121 4.53 14.81 -5.03
CA ALA A 121 4.33 15.19 -6.43
C ALA A 121 3.01 14.68 -7.04
N HIS A 122 2.42 13.62 -6.47
CA HIS A 122 1.17 13.02 -6.95
C HIS A 122 -0.08 13.60 -6.26
N GLY A 123 0.09 14.40 -5.21
CA GLY A 123 -1.01 14.93 -4.41
C GLY A 123 -0.82 14.70 -2.92
N TYR A 124 -1.90 14.39 -2.22
CA TYR A 124 -1.95 14.21 -0.77
C TYR A 124 -2.18 12.74 -0.44
N HIS A 125 -1.31 12.19 0.40
CA HIS A 125 -1.33 10.80 0.82
C HIS A 125 -1.73 10.69 2.29
N ILE A 126 -2.72 9.88 2.58
CA ILE A 126 -3.03 9.43 3.93
C ILE A 126 -2.53 8.00 4.03
N ILE A 127 -1.72 7.69 5.02
CA ILE A 127 -0.94 6.45 5.10
C ILE A 127 -1.38 5.68 6.33
N MET A 128 -1.54 4.37 6.19
CA MET A 128 -1.79 3.46 7.31
C MET A 128 -0.89 2.25 7.19
N VAL A 129 -0.46 1.71 8.32
CA VAL A 129 0.35 0.49 8.37
C VAL A 129 -0.47 -0.63 9.00
N GLU A 130 -0.54 -1.77 8.32
CA GLU A 130 -1.18 -2.99 8.82
C GLU A 130 -0.17 -3.95 9.47
N GLY A 131 1.10 -3.87 9.09
CA GLY A 131 2.13 -4.75 9.62
C GLY A 131 3.55 -4.28 9.32
N ARG A 132 4.52 -4.70 10.14
CA ARG A 132 5.95 -4.42 9.95
C ARG A 132 6.77 -5.68 10.25
N LYS A 133 7.80 -5.97 9.44
CA LYS A 133 8.66 -7.15 9.54
C LYS A 133 10.12 -6.84 9.22
#